data_AF-A0AB74M2F7-F1
#
_entry.id   AF-A0AB74M2F7-F1
#
_cell.length_a   1.000
_cell.length_b   1.000
_cell.length_c   1.000
_cell.angle_alpha   90.00
_cell.angle_beta   90.00
_cell.angle_gamma   90.00
#
_symmetry.space_group_name_H-M   'P 1'
#
loop_
_entity.id
_entity.type
_entity.pdbx_description
1 polymer ?
#
loop_
_entity_poly.entity_id
_entity_poly.type
_entity_poly.pdbx_seq_one_letter_code
_entity_poly.pdbx_strand_id
1 'polypeptide(L)' 'MHPQPHQPPVEIRLTEAETIALAYRRAARGDAWIALVQVVEDALADLAEAERRSLRRDRLVSRGYVRGQL' A
#
# COMPACT_ATOMS: atom_id res chain seq x y z
N MET A 1 0.92 -42.16 30.79
CA MET A 1 0.73 -40.80 30.24
C MET A 1 1.88 -40.51 29.30
N HIS A 2 1.66 -40.49 27.99
CA HIS A 2 2.66 -40.00 27.03
C HIS A 2 2.47 -38.48 26.89
N PRO A 3 3.51 -37.65 27.10
CA PRO A 3 3.42 -36.22 26.83
C PRO A 3 3.20 -36.00 25.32
N GLN A 4 2.25 -35.12 24.99
CA GLN A 4 1.90 -34.75 23.62
C GLN A 4 3.12 -34.19 22.86
N PRO A 5 3.23 -34.46 21.55
CA PRO A 5 4.30 -33.93 20.73
C PRO A 5 4.22 -32.40 20.69
N HIS A 6 5.35 -31.76 20.93
CA HIS A 6 5.53 -30.31 20.89
C HIS A 6 4.94 -29.72 19.61
N GLN A 7 3.83 -28.99 19.73
CA GLN A 7 3.35 -28.14 18.65
C GLN A 7 4.45 -27.08 18.39
N PRO A 8 4.96 -26.95 17.15
CA PRO A 8 5.93 -25.90 16.85
C PRO A 8 5.28 -24.54 17.11
N PRO A 9 6.06 -23.53 17.56
CA PRO A 9 5.52 -22.21 17.81
C PRO A 9 4.88 -21.68 16.53
N VAL A 10 3.60 -21.33 16.62
CA VAL A 10 2.89 -20.62 15.56
C VAL A 10 3.60 -19.29 15.40
N GLU A 11 4.48 -19.18 14.41
CA GLU A 11 4.99 -17.89 13.96
C GLU A 11 3.78 -17.12 13.43
N ILE A 12 3.26 -16.20 14.23
CA ILE A 12 2.24 -15.25 13.79
C ILE A 12 2.94 -14.32 12.80
N ARG A 13 3.01 -14.75 11.54
CA ARG A 13 3.48 -13.92 10.45
C ARG A 13 2.44 -12.83 10.26
N LEU A 14 2.83 -11.59 10.53
CA LEU A 14 1.99 -10.44 10.21
C LEU A 14 1.70 -10.48 8.72
N THR A 15 0.45 -10.22 8.36
CA THR A 15 0.09 -9.91 6.98
C THR A 15 0.86 -8.68 6.50
N GLU A 16 0.95 -8.51 5.19
CA GLU A 16 1.56 -7.32 4.60
C GLU A 16 0.89 -6.04 5.09
N ALA A 17 -0.44 -6.03 5.16
CA ALA A 17 -1.22 -4.91 5.70
C ALA A 17 -0.87 -4.60 7.17
N GLU A 18 -0.75 -5.63 8.02
CA GLU A 18 -0.35 -5.45 9.41
C GLU A 18 1.10 -4.97 9.55
N THR A 19 1.98 -5.40 8.65
CA THR A 19 3.38 -4.94 8.60
C THR A 19 3.45 -3.45 8.24
N ILE A 20 2.67 -3.03 7.24
CA ILE A 20 2.54 -1.62 6.84
C ILE A 20 1.95 -0.79 7.99
N ALA A 21 0.83 -1.23 8.57
CA ALA A 21 0.22 -0.53 9.70
C ALA A 21 1.17 -0.39 10.89
N LEU A 22 1.98 -1.41 11.18
CA LEU A 22 3.00 -1.36 12.22
C LEU A 22 4.12 -0.36 11.91
N ALA A 23 4.51 -0.23 10.63
CA ALA A 23 5.50 0.76 10.20
C ALA A 23 4.99 2.19 10.45
N TYR A 24 3.75 2.50 10.06
CA TYR A 24 3.13 3.80 10.34
C TYR A 24 2.97 4.06 11.84
N ARG A 25 2.55 3.06 12.61
CA ARG A 25 2.45 3.20 14.08
C ARG A 25 3.80 3.48 14.73
N ARG A 26 4.88 2.86 14.24
CA ARG A 26 6.24 3.14 14.71
C ARG A 26 6.69 4.55 14.33
N ALA A 27 6.40 5.01 13.11
CA ALA A 27 6.69 6.36 12.66
C ALA A 27 5.95 7.42 13.51
N ALA A 28 4.70 7.14 13.87
CA ALA A 28 3.86 7.97 14.73
C ALA A 28 4.16 7.83 16.24
N ARG A 29 5.28 7.20 16.63
CA ARG A 29 5.67 6.97 18.03
C ARG A 29 4.58 6.28 18.88
N GLY A 30 3.78 5.44 18.26
CA GLY A 30 2.70 4.69 18.92
C GLY A 30 1.33 5.36 18.86
N ASP A 31 1.22 6.59 18.37
CA ASP A 31 -0.06 7.28 18.18
C ASP A 31 -0.81 6.69 16.98
N ALA A 32 -1.90 5.97 17.27
CA ALA A 32 -2.69 5.28 16.25
C ALA A 32 -3.47 6.27 15.37
N TRP A 33 -3.87 7.42 15.89
CA TRP A 33 -4.61 8.41 15.11
C TRP A 33 -3.70 9.08 14.09
N ILE A 34 -2.50 9.50 14.50
CA ILE A 34 -1.50 10.07 13.57
C ILE A 34 -1.10 9.03 12.51
N ALA A 35 -0.86 7.78 12.91
CA ALA A 35 -0.54 6.71 11.96
C ALA A 35 -1.64 6.49 10.92
N LEU A 36 -2.91 6.55 11.35
CA LEU A 36 -4.06 6.42 10.45
C LEU A 36 -4.18 7.60 9.49
N VAL A 37 -3.99 8.83 9.97
CA VAL A 37 -4.00 10.02 9.12
C VAL A 37 -2.89 9.93 8.07
N GLN A 38 -1.68 9.56 8.47
CA GLN A 38 -0.54 9.42 7.55
C GLN A 38 -0.76 8.36 6.47
N VAL A 39 -1.26 7.17 6.83
CA VAL A 39 -1.50 6.12 5.82
C VAL A 39 -2.61 6.50 4.84
N VAL A 40 -3.61 7.28 5.29
CA VAL A 40 -4.67 7.80 4.42
C VAL A 40 -4.12 8.90 3.50
N GLU A 41 -3.30 9.81 4.01
CA GLU A 41 -2.66 10.85 3.19
C GLU A 41 -1.78 10.25 2.09
N ASP A 42 -0.96 9.24 2.42
CA ASP A 42 -0.11 8.56 1.45
C ASP A 42 -0.95 7.78 0.41
N ALA A 43 -2.02 7.10 0.84
CA ALA A 43 -2.93 6.41 -0.08
C ALA A 43 -3.65 7.39 -1.05
N LEU A 44 -4.04 8.57 -0.56
CA LEU A 44 -4.64 9.61 -1.41
C LEU A 44 -3.61 10.21 -2.37
N ALA A 45 -2.35 10.38 -1.94
CA ALA A 45 -1.27 10.84 -2.79
C ALA A 45 -0.97 9.83 -3.91
N ASP A 46 -0.95 8.54 -3.58
CA ASP A 46 -0.80 7.44 -4.54
C ASP A 46 -1.95 7.40 -5.55
N LEU A 47 -3.20 7.58 -5.09
CA LEU A 47 -4.37 7.67 -5.97
C LEU A 47 -4.24 8.86 -6.92
N ALA A 48 -3.93 10.05 -6.41
CA ALA A 48 -3.76 11.24 -7.22
C ALA A 48 -2.60 11.10 -8.22
N GLU A 49 -1.52 10.41 -7.86
CA GLU A 49 -0.42 10.12 -8.76
C GLU A 49 -0.82 9.11 -9.85
N ALA A 50 -1.57 8.07 -9.50
CA ALA A 50 -2.13 7.12 -10.45
C ALA A 50 -3.07 7.82 -11.45
N GLU A 51 -3.94 8.72 -10.99
CA GLU A 51 -4.79 9.54 -11.84
C GLU A 51 -3.98 10.45 -12.78
N ARG A 52 -2.95 11.13 -12.27
CA ARG A 52 -2.04 11.94 -13.08
C ARG A 52 -1.30 11.10 -14.13
N ARG A 53 -0.88 9.89 -13.80
CA ARG A 53 -0.25 8.96 -14.75
C ARG A 53 -1.24 8.53 -15.84
N SER A 54 -2.48 8.23 -15.48
CA SER A 54 -3.55 7.91 -16.43
C SER A 54 -3.85 9.08 -17.37
N LEU A 55 -4.05 10.29 -16.85
CA LEU A 55 -4.27 11.48 -17.66
C LEU A 55 -3.07 11.80 -18.57
N ARG A 56 -1.83 11.61 -18.11
CA ARG A 56 -0.63 11.76 -18.94
C ARG A 56 -0.57 10.69 -20.04
N ARG A 57 -0.94 9.44 -19.73
CA ARG A 57 -0.98 8.32 -20.69
C ARG A 57 -2.05 8.54 -21.74
N ASP A 58 -3.26 8.96 -21.35
CA ASP A 58 -4.35 9.26 -22.29
C ASP A 58 -3.98 10.44 -23.20
N ARG A 59 -3.25 11.44 -22.69
CA ARG A 59 -2.75 12.55 -23.50
C ARG A 59 -1.69 12.13 -24.53
N LEU A 60 -0.89 11.09 -24.22
CA LEU A 60 0.06 10.48 -25.16
C LEU A 60 -0.66 9.57 -26.18
N VAL A 61 -1.69 8.82 -25.75
CA VAL A 61 -2.53 8.01 -26.65
C VAL A 61 -3.27 8.91 -27.64
N SER A 62 -3.87 10.02 -27.19
CA SER A 62 -4.54 10.98 -28.09
C SER A 62 -3.58 11.67 -29.06
N ARG A 63 -2.33 11.97 -28.66
CA ARG A 63 -1.31 12.50 -29.59
C ARG A 63 -0.76 11.43 -30.55
N GLY A 64 -0.63 10.18 -30.10
CA GLY A 64 -0.23 9.04 -30.94
C GLY A 64 -1.30 8.68 -31.96
N TYR A 65 -2.58 8.72 -31.57
CA TYR A 65 -3.73 8.49 -32.46
C TYR A 65 -3.82 9.57 -33.55
N VAL A 66 -3.59 10.84 -33.21
CA VAL A 66 -3.57 11.95 -34.19
C VAL A 66 -2.40 11.84 -35.18
N ARG A 67 -1.28 11.19 -34.82
CA ARG A 67 -0.15 10.97 -35.74
C ARG A 67 -0.24 9.68 -36.57
N GLY A 68 -1.19 8.79 -36.28
CA GLY A 68 -1.44 7.57 -37.05
C GLY A 68 -2.52 7.72 -38.14
N GLN A 69 -3.06 8.93 -38.33
CA GLN A 69 -4.14 9.24 -39.27
C GLN A 69 -3.75 10.26 -40.36
N LEU A 70 -2.45 10.41 -40.65
CA LEU A 70 -1.98 11.17 -41.83
C LEU A 70 -1.33 10.22 -42.84
#